data_AF-K8E0M9-F1
#
_entry.id   AF-K8E0M9-F1
#
_cell.length_a   1.000
_cell.length_b   1.000
_cell.length_c   1.000
_cell.angle_alpha   90.00
_cell.angle_beta   90.00
_cell.angle_gamma   90.00
#
_symmetry.space_group_name_H-M   'P 1'
#
loop_
_entity.id
_entity.type
_entity.pdbx_description
1 polymer ?
#
loop_
_entity_poly.entity_id
_entity_poly.type
_entity_poly.pdbx_seq_one_letter_code
_entity_poly.pdbx_strand_id
1 'polypeptide(L)'
;MSIVTLTAQKDTFVYSRQPWLTPCSSPVLLVGTRYAGKLFAYLFFDLSHIPPNARIKSAVLSLFPVAPQPTGFDTLIIKPLAETFEDCVTNYKNRPISLQEPGIHWTINHATRVINIDIKKMAASWLTGQLANNGLIISSSCLWGRKILAINSSNSPHLQRRPLLTLKIDRPKGCQVENIEEIVKVLPSETFSTTREVWCYSVFSLIVKNMGFSPVMITLQDSADGIDFIDEGPTCTLQPQQTKILVNRFFTRFTRLKFTLASEQKNPVKVSVFLQGRI
;
A
#
# COMPACT_ATOMS: atom_id res chain seq x y z
N MET A 1 -2.03 -18.76 0.24
CA MET A 1 -1.08 -18.06 1.13
C MET A 1 0.25 -17.92 0.40
N SER A 2 0.82 -16.72 0.36
CA SER A 2 2.05 -16.42 -0.38
C SER A 2 3.04 -15.70 0.54
N ILE A 3 4.33 -15.95 0.35
CA ILE A 3 5.41 -15.26 1.06
C ILE A 3 6.02 -14.25 0.10
N VAL A 4 6.11 -12.99 0.53
CA VAL A 4 6.76 -11.90 -0.19
C VAL A 4 7.91 -11.41 0.68
N THR A 5 9.08 -11.24 0.08
CA THR A 5 10.25 -10.73 0.79
C THR A 5 10.70 -9.45 0.11
N LEU A 6 10.78 -8.37 0.89
CA LEU A 6 11.14 -7.03 0.42
C LEU A 6 12.47 -6.64 1.05
N THR A 7 13.40 -6.15 0.23
CA THR A 7 14.60 -5.48 0.73
C THR A 7 14.28 -4.01 1.02
N ALA A 8 14.99 -3.40 1.97
CA ALA A 8 14.89 -1.95 2.16
C ALA A 8 15.32 -1.24 0.86
N GLN A 9 14.44 -0.42 0.29
CA GLN A 9 14.72 0.34 -0.94
C GLN A 9 15.56 1.58 -0.64
N LYS A 10 15.32 2.19 0.53
CA LYS A 10 16.11 3.31 1.05
C LYS A 10 16.42 3.06 2.50
N ASP A 11 17.64 3.39 2.90
CA ASP A 11 18.01 3.49 4.29
C ASP A 11 19.11 4.51 4.54
N THR A 12 19.15 5.01 5.76
CA THR A 12 20.20 5.92 6.21
C THR A 12 20.21 5.97 7.73
N PHE A 13 21.18 6.64 8.33
CA PHE A 13 21.17 6.95 9.75
C PHE A 13 21.56 8.40 9.97
N VAL A 14 21.30 8.93 11.17
CA VAL A 14 21.69 10.29 11.52
C VAL A 14 22.29 10.31 12.91
N TYR A 15 23.19 11.27 13.16
CA TYR A 15 23.88 11.42 14.43
C TYR A 15 23.71 12.82 15.00
N SER A 16 23.16 12.93 16.22
CA SER A 16 22.84 14.23 16.81
C SER A 16 24.06 15.12 17.08
N ARG A 17 25.25 14.54 17.28
CA ARG A 17 26.50 15.31 17.48
C ARG A 17 27.23 15.64 16.19
N GLN A 18 26.81 15.10 15.05
CA GLN A 18 27.30 15.50 13.73
C GLN A 18 26.09 15.89 12.87
N PRO A 19 25.47 17.04 13.17
CA PRO A 19 24.13 17.33 12.70
C PRO A 19 24.02 17.51 11.17
N TRP A 20 25.14 17.80 10.52
CA TRP A 20 25.29 17.99 9.08
C TRP A 20 25.88 16.77 8.36
N LEU A 21 26.24 15.72 9.11
CA LEU A 21 26.73 14.49 8.49
C LEU A 21 25.56 13.78 7.79
N THR A 22 25.78 13.49 6.53
CA THR A 22 24.89 12.67 5.71
C THR A 22 25.64 11.39 5.35
N PRO A 23 25.31 10.23 5.93
CA PRO A 23 26.06 9.00 5.72
C PRO A 23 25.65 8.30 4.42
N CYS A 24 25.87 9.01 3.31
CA CYS A 24 25.59 8.58 1.94
C CYS A 24 26.20 7.21 1.66
N SER A 25 25.36 6.27 1.18
CA SER A 25 25.79 4.92 0.79
C SER A 25 26.53 4.14 1.89
N SER A 26 26.31 4.47 3.16
CA SER A 26 26.97 3.78 4.27
C SER A 26 26.62 2.29 4.25
N PRO A 27 27.58 1.36 4.36
CA PRO A 27 27.31 -0.09 4.40
C PRO A 27 26.68 -0.54 5.73
N VAL A 28 26.56 0.38 6.69
CA VAL A 28 26.01 0.13 8.03
C VAL A 28 25.02 1.21 8.45
N LEU A 29 24.05 0.80 9.25
CA LEU A 29 23.11 1.67 9.96
C LEU A 29 23.46 1.65 11.44
N LEU A 30 23.54 2.83 12.05
CA LEU A 30 23.89 2.96 13.45
C LEU A 30 22.66 3.38 14.27
N VAL A 31 22.42 2.67 15.36
CA VAL A 31 21.33 2.94 16.31
C VAL A 31 21.88 2.98 17.72
N GLY A 32 21.41 3.92 18.55
CA GLY A 32 21.73 3.97 19.97
C GLY A 32 22.41 5.26 20.40
N THR A 33 23.40 5.14 21.27
CA THR A 33 24.08 6.30 21.87
C THR A 33 25.59 6.21 21.76
N ARG A 34 26.20 7.37 21.52
CA ARG A 34 27.65 7.60 21.62
C ARG A 34 27.86 8.83 22.50
N TYR A 35 28.16 8.58 23.77
CA TYR A 35 28.16 9.55 24.87
C TYR A 35 26.76 10.18 25.01
N ALA A 36 26.64 11.51 24.92
CA ALA A 36 25.33 12.19 24.89
C ALA A 36 24.75 12.31 23.47
N GLY A 37 25.42 11.78 22.45
CA GLY A 37 24.92 11.81 21.07
C GLY A 37 24.00 10.63 20.77
N LYS A 38 22.91 10.88 20.04
CA LYS A 38 21.91 9.88 19.66
C LYS A 38 22.03 9.52 18.18
N LEU A 39 21.93 8.23 17.89
CA LEU A 39 21.97 7.63 16.57
C LEU A 39 20.59 7.02 16.25
N PHE A 40 20.03 7.41 15.11
CA PHE A 40 18.75 6.92 14.62
C PHE A 40 18.96 6.33 13.23
N ALA A 41 18.40 5.16 12.96
CA ALA A 41 18.38 4.58 11.62
C ALA A 41 16.98 4.70 11.02
N TYR A 42 16.91 4.82 9.70
CA TYR A 42 15.68 4.91 8.93
C TYR A 42 15.69 3.84 7.85
N LEU A 43 14.55 3.18 7.66
CA LEU A 43 14.33 2.18 6.61
C LEU A 43 13.05 2.54 5.85
N PHE A 44 13.02 2.27 4.56
CA PHE A 44 11.82 2.35 3.73
C PHE A 44 11.68 1.09 2.87
N PHE A 45 10.44 0.58 2.77
CA PHE A 45 10.11 -0.58 1.94
C PHE A 45 9.08 -0.20 0.89
N ASP A 46 9.32 -0.62 -0.36
CA ASP A 46 8.32 -0.51 -1.41
C ASP A 46 7.32 -1.67 -1.33
N LEU A 47 6.05 -1.34 -1.17
CA LEU A 47 4.95 -2.30 -1.12
C LEU A 47 4.13 -2.33 -2.42
N SER A 48 4.55 -1.58 -3.46
CA SER A 48 3.84 -1.46 -4.75
C SER A 48 3.55 -2.81 -5.42
N HIS A 49 4.40 -3.80 -5.21
CA HIS A 49 4.25 -5.16 -5.75
C HIS A 49 3.25 -6.04 -4.97
N ILE A 50 2.72 -5.56 -3.85
CA ILE A 50 1.70 -6.27 -3.09
C ILE A 50 0.33 -5.91 -3.67
N PRO A 51 -0.51 -6.90 -4.02
CA PRO A 51 -1.83 -6.62 -4.56
C PRO A 51 -2.64 -5.71 -3.63
N PRO A 52 -3.37 -4.72 -4.17
CA PRO A 52 -4.34 -3.99 -3.39
C PRO A 52 -5.34 -4.99 -2.78
N ASN A 53 -5.74 -4.79 -1.53
CA ASN A 53 -6.60 -5.68 -0.74
C ASN A 53 -5.97 -7.01 -0.26
N ALA A 54 -4.65 -7.21 -0.41
CA ALA A 54 -3.98 -8.34 0.23
C ALA A 54 -4.09 -8.26 1.76
N ARG A 55 -4.40 -9.38 2.41
CA ARG A 55 -4.46 -9.46 3.87
C ARG A 55 -3.14 -9.95 4.42
N ILE A 56 -2.42 -9.08 5.14
CA ILE A 56 -1.19 -9.45 5.84
C ILE A 56 -1.52 -10.36 7.03
N LYS A 57 -1.02 -11.59 6.99
CA LYS A 57 -1.11 -12.56 8.10
C LYS A 57 0.03 -12.43 9.08
N SER A 58 1.23 -12.12 8.59
CA SER A 58 2.44 -11.88 9.38
C SER A 58 3.33 -10.91 8.61
N ALA A 59 4.03 -10.04 9.33
CA ALA A 59 5.10 -9.21 8.80
C ALA A 59 6.25 -9.21 9.78
N VAL A 60 7.43 -9.67 9.36
CA VAL A 60 8.63 -9.74 10.19
C VAL A 60 9.71 -8.89 9.57
N LEU A 61 10.16 -7.89 10.30
CA LEU A 61 11.36 -7.12 9.99
C LEU A 61 12.57 -7.87 10.55
N SER A 62 13.48 -8.27 9.66
CA SER A 62 14.74 -8.93 10.00
C SER A 62 15.90 -7.96 9.84
N LEU A 63 16.61 -7.73 10.93
CA LEU A 63 17.81 -6.89 11.00
C LEU A 63 19.02 -7.74 11.35
N PHE A 64 20.14 -7.49 10.69
CA PHE A 64 21.36 -8.27 10.84
C PHE A 64 22.49 -7.39 11.38
N PRO A 65 22.80 -7.50 12.69
CA PRO A 65 23.94 -6.81 13.28
C PRO A 65 25.26 -7.17 12.57
N VAL A 66 26.14 -6.18 12.42
CA VAL A 66 27.49 -6.36 11.83
C VAL A 66 28.42 -7.08 12.83
N ALA A 67 28.18 -6.84 14.12
CA ALA A 67 28.92 -7.41 15.25
C ALA A 67 27.92 -7.83 16.35
N PRO A 68 28.34 -8.61 17.35
CA PRO A 68 27.52 -8.92 18.51
C PRO A 68 26.91 -7.67 19.15
N GLN A 69 25.68 -7.75 19.62
CA GLN A 69 25.00 -6.58 20.21
C GLN A 69 25.74 -6.14 21.49
N PRO A 70 25.96 -4.82 21.69
CA PRO A 70 26.68 -4.34 22.86
C PRO A 70 25.93 -4.65 24.16
N THR A 71 26.66 -5.02 25.21
CA THR A 71 26.08 -5.32 26.53
C THR A 71 25.29 -4.13 27.08
N GLY A 72 24.08 -4.40 27.60
CA GLY A 72 23.18 -3.40 28.17
C GLY A 72 22.47 -2.53 27.13
N PHE A 73 22.47 -2.93 25.86
CA PHE A 73 21.64 -2.33 24.82
C PHE A 73 20.35 -3.16 24.69
N ASP A 74 19.38 -2.84 25.53
CA ASP A 74 18.31 -3.78 25.88
C ASP A 74 17.04 -3.59 25.06
N THR A 75 16.84 -2.43 24.44
CA THR A 75 15.57 -2.13 23.74
C THR A 75 15.78 -1.30 22.48
N LEU A 76 15.13 -1.74 21.40
CA LEU A 76 14.88 -0.97 20.20
C LEU A 76 13.46 -0.38 20.24
N ILE A 77 13.34 0.84 19.76
CA ILE A 77 12.05 1.51 19.56
C ILE A 77 11.87 1.73 18.06
N ILE A 78 10.81 1.15 17.52
CA ILE A 78 10.47 1.19 16.09
C ILE A 78 9.18 1.99 15.96
N LYS A 79 9.20 3.05 15.13
CA LYS A 79 8.02 3.87 14.86
C LYS A 79 7.85 4.13 13.36
N PRO A 80 6.63 4.13 12.84
CA PRO A 80 6.37 4.53 11.46
C PRO A 80 6.60 6.03 11.27
N LEU A 81 7.05 6.39 10.06
CA LEU A 81 7.25 7.78 9.64
C LEU A 81 5.98 8.31 8.96
N ALA A 82 5.70 9.61 9.12
CA ALA A 82 4.75 10.31 8.25
C ALA A 82 5.46 11.01 7.07
N GLU A 83 6.74 11.34 7.23
CA GLU A 83 7.54 12.09 6.25
C GLU A 83 8.55 11.18 5.55
N THR A 84 8.84 11.45 4.28
CA THR A 84 9.87 10.74 3.50
C THR A 84 11.29 11.14 3.90
N PHE A 85 12.27 10.35 3.48
CA PHE A 85 13.70 10.65 3.61
C PHE A 85 14.45 10.11 2.38
N GLU A 86 15.66 10.62 2.15
CA GLU A 86 16.51 10.17 1.05
C GLU A 86 17.93 9.88 1.54
N ASP A 87 18.52 8.80 1.03
CA ASP A 87 19.95 8.57 1.22
C ASP A 87 20.75 9.71 0.57
N CYS A 88 21.94 9.99 1.09
CA CYS A 88 22.82 11.08 0.64
C CYS A 88 22.26 12.52 0.80
N VAL A 89 21.05 12.69 1.33
CA VAL A 89 20.45 14.01 1.65
C VAL A 89 20.10 14.16 3.12
N THR A 90 19.58 13.10 3.74
CA THR A 90 19.10 13.16 5.13
C THR A 90 20.25 13.18 6.14
N ASN A 91 20.26 14.22 6.97
CA ASN A 91 21.14 14.42 8.10
C ASN A 91 20.30 14.70 9.36
N TYR A 92 20.94 14.96 10.50
CA TYR A 92 20.18 15.16 11.73
C TYR A 92 19.26 16.39 11.67
N LYS A 93 19.62 17.46 10.95
CA LYS A 93 18.83 18.70 10.93
C LYS A 93 17.55 18.58 10.11
N ASN A 94 17.59 17.86 8.99
CA ASN A 94 16.45 17.70 8.06
C ASN A 94 15.78 16.31 8.14
N ARG A 95 16.10 15.50 9.17
CA ARG A 95 15.50 14.17 9.37
C ARG A 95 13.98 14.26 9.57
N PRO A 96 13.23 13.19 9.21
CA PRO A 96 11.84 13.05 9.61
C PRO A 96 11.64 13.18 11.12
N ILE A 97 10.70 14.04 11.54
CA ILE A 97 10.37 14.26 12.96
C ILE A 97 8.95 13.78 13.26
N SER A 98 8.06 13.82 12.26
CA SER A 98 6.68 13.38 12.39
C SER A 98 6.62 11.85 12.39
N LEU A 99 6.41 11.30 13.59
CA LEU A 99 6.24 9.87 13.82
C LEU A 99 4.77 9.55 14.02
N GLN A 100 4.32 8.44 13.45
CA GLN A 100 2.96 7.95 13.62
C GLN A 100 2.93 6.82 14.66
N GLU A 101 1.74 6.44 15.10
CA GLU A 101 1.50 5.32 16.02
C GLU A 101 0.76 4.19 15.27
N PRO A 102 0.89 2.91 15.71
CA PRO A 102 1.58 2.46 16.91
C PRO A 102 3.09 2.27 16.73
N GLY A 103 3.87 2.62 17.76
CA GLY A 103 5.26 2.22 17.94
C GLY A 103 5.41 0.83 18.57
N ILE A 104 6.60 0.22 18.39
CA ILE A 104 6.98 -1.06 19.00
C ILE A 104 8.21 -0.84 19.89
N HIS A 105 8.13 -1.36 21.11
CA HIS A 105 9.27 -1.52 22.01
C HIS A 105 9.72 -2.98 21.94
N TRP A 106 10.89 -3.22 21.36
CA TRP A 106 11.43 -4.56 21.16
C TRP A 106 12.62 -4.81 22.06
N THR A 107 12.50 -5.79 22.95
CA THR A 107 13.60 -6.20 23.84
C THR A 107 14.61 -7.06 23.07
N ILE A 108 15.89 -6.71 23.17
CA ILE A 108 16.95 -7.44 22.48
C ILE A 108 17.25 -8.75 23.20
N ASN A 109 17.29 -9.83 22.42
CA ASN A 109 17.85 -11.10 22.86
C ASN A 109 19.31 -11.19 22.41
N HIS A 110 20.25 -11.06 23.35
CA HIS A 110 21.69 -11.11 23.06
C HIS A 110 22.20 -12.48 22.60
N ALA A 111 21.38 -13.55 22.71
CA ALA A 111 21.73 -14.87 22.20
C ALA A 111 21.49 -15.00 20.68
N THR A 112 20.69 -14.13 20.07
CA THR A 112 20.34 -14.24 18.64
C THR A 112 21.26 -13.41 17.77
N ARG A 113 21.71 -13.99 16.65
CA ARG A 113 22.51 -13.29 15.63
C ARG A 113 21.67 -12.45 14.67
N VAL A 114 20.35 -12.62 14.69
CA VAL A 114 19.38 -11.89 13.87
C VAL A 114 18.32 -11.32 14.80
N ILE A 115 17.89 -10.09 14.52
CA ILE A 115 16.83 -9.42 15.26
C ILE A 115 15.58 -9.49 14.38
N ASN A 116 14.58 -10.25 14.80
CA ASN A 116 13.31 -10.42 14.10
C ASN A 116 12.20 -9.75 14.88
N ILE A 117 11.57 -8.74 14.28
CA ILE A 117 10.58 -7.89 14.94
C ILE A 117 9.26 -8.07 14.20
N ASP A 118 8.19 -8.44 14.91
CA ASP A 118 6.84 -8.49 14.33
C ASP A 118 6.31 -7.07 14.15
N ILE A 119 6.19 -6.65 12.89
CA ILE A 119 5.65 -5.35 12.48
C ILE A 119 4.31 -5.48 11.75
N LYS A 120 3.59 -6.59 11.93
CA LYS A 120 2.32 -6.89 11.23
C LYS A 120 1.33 -5.74 11.22
N LYS A 121 1.14 -5.08 12.37
CA LYS A 121 0.18 -3.97 12.48
C LYS A 121 0.60 -2.77 11.62
N MET A 122 1.88 -2.39 11.66
CA MET A 122 2.42 -1.30 10.83
C MET A 122 2.28 -1.63 9.34
N ALA A 123 2.70 -2.84 8.95
CA ALA A 123 2.63 -3.26 7.55
C ALA A 123 1.20 -3.35 7.02
N ALA A 124 0.24 -3.78 7.84
CA ALA A 124 -1.18 -3.77 7.48
C ALA A 124 -1.71 -2.33 7.29
N SER A 125 -1.33 -1.39 8.17
CA SER A 125 -1.73 0.01 8.06
C SER A 125 -1.07 0.76 6.89
N TRP A 126 0.10 0.33 6.42
CA TRP A 126 0.67 0.79 5.16
C TRP A 126 -0.19 0.39 3.96
N LEU A 127 -0.62 -0.88 3.88
CA LEU A 127 -1.47 -1.36 2.77
C LEU A 127 -2.86 -0.70 2.72
N THR A 128 -3.42 -0.31 3.86
CA THR A 128 -4.73 0.36 3.93
C THR A 128 -4.62 1.89 3.80
N GLY A 129 -3.41 2.44 3.64
CA GLY A 129 -3.18 3.88 3.56
C GLY A 129 -3.37 4.66 4.87
N GLN A 130 -3.48 3.97 6.00
CA GLN A 130 -3.59 4.61 7.32
C GLN A 130 -2.26 5.24 7.77
N LEU A 131 -1.14 4.71 7.30
CA LEU A 131 0.20 5.27 7.51
C LEU A 131 0.72 5.80 6.17
N ALA A 132 1.20 7.05 6.17
CA ALA A 132 1.45 7.81 4.94
C ALA A 132 2.76 7.43 4.24
N ASN A 133 3.74 6.95 5.00
CA ASN A 133 5.04 6.53 4.50
C ASN A 133 5.33 5.09 4.95
N ASN A 134 5.70 4.21 4.01
CA ASN A 134 6.18 2.84 4.28
C ASN A 134 7.57 2.80 4.94
N GLY A 135 7.94 3.91 5.57
CA GLY A 135 9.18 4.13 6.26
C GLY A 135 9.03 3.98 7.77
N LEU A 136 10.12 3.61 8.41
CA LEU A 136 10.22 3.51 9.86
C LEU A 136 11.52 4.12 10.36
N ILE A 137 11.48 4.59 11.61
CA ILE A 137 12.66 4.93 12.39
C ILE A 137 12.96 3.81 13.38
N ILE A 138 14.23 3.49 13.54
CA ILE A 138 14.76 2.61 14.56
C ILE A 138 15.62 3.46 15.50
N SER A 139 15.28 3.41 16.77
CA SER A 139 15.94 4.15 17.84
C SER A 139 16.13 3.26 19.07
N SER A 140 16.75 3.79 20.12
CA SER A 140 16.93 3.09 21.39
C SER A 140 16.38 3.93 22.53
N SER A 141 15.90 3.25 23.58
CA SER A 141 15.59 3.88 24.86
C SER A 141 16.82 4.30 25.65
N CYS A 142 18.02 3.85 25.25
CA CYS A 142 19.26 4.19 25.95
C CYS A 142 19.50 5.71 25.89
N LEU A 143 19.72 6.31 27.07
CA LEU A 143 19.89 7.76 27.17
C LEU A 143 21.35 8.20 27.11
N TRP A 144 22.29 7.37 27.57
CA TRP A 144 23.70 7.75 27.77
C TRP A 144 24.66 6.57 27.58
N GLY A 145 25.93 6.89 27.29
CA GLY A 145 27.03 5.93 27.19
C GLY A 145 27.41 5.59 25.75
N ARG A 146 28.25 4.56 25.56
CA ARG A 146 28.64 4.05 24.24
C ARG A 146 27.96 2.71 23.98
N LYS A 147 26.67 2.77 23.62
CA LYS A 147 25.87 1.60 23.29
C LYS A 147 25.32 1.78 21.86
N ILE A 148 26.11 1.32 20.89
CA ILE A 148 25.81 1.46 19.46
C ILE A 148 25.58 0.07 18.89
N LEU A 149 24.39 -0.14 18.35
CA LEU A 149 24.10 -1.28 17.49
C LEU A 149 24.41 -0.88 16.05
N ALA A 150 25.37 -1.58 15.44
CA ALA A 150 25.64 -1.47 14.01
C ALA A 150 24.92 -2.60 13.26
N ILE A 151 24.06 -2.23 12.33
CA ILE A 151 23.25 -3.12 11.50
C ILE A 151 23.76 -3.00 10.07
N ASN A 152 23.76 -4.08 9.30
CA ASN A 152 24.02 -3.99 7.86
C ASN A 152 22.94 -3.12 7.19
N SER A 153 23.34 -2.26 6.26
CA SER A 153 22.41 -1.46 5.44
C SER A 153 22.08 -2.14 4.12
N SER A 154 21.20 -1.51 3.33
CA SER A 154 20.89 -1.80 1.94
C SER A 154 22.12 -1.68 1.03
N ASN A 155 23.12 -0.90 1.43
CA ASN A 155 24.40 -0.72 0.74
C ASN A 155 25.49 -1.72 1.21
N SER A 156 25.19 -2.60 2.17
CA SER A 156 26.14 -3.62 2.62
C SER A 156 26.56 -4.55 1.45
N PRO A 157 27.84 -4.91 1.32
CA PRO A 157 28.29 -5.88 0.32
C PRO A 157 27.73 -7.30 0.58
N HIS A 158 27.28 -7.58 1.82
CA HIS A 158 26.71 -8.86 2.19
C HIS A 158 25.20 -8.88 1.95
N LEU A 159 24.78 -9.19 0.71
CA LEU A 159 23.38 -9.21 0.27
C LEU A 159 22.43 -9.97 1.23
N GLN A 160 22.87 -11.12 1.74
CA GLN A 160 22.08 -11.97 2.64
C GLN A 160 21.91 -11.42 4.06
N ARG A 161 22.60 -10.32 4.38
CA ARG A 161 22.55 -9.66 5.69
C ARG A 161 21.90 -8.27 5.58
N ARG A 162 21.35 -7.88 4.42
CA ARG A 162 20.66 -6.59 4.29
C ARG A 162 19.33 -6.61 5.07
N PRO A 163 18.81 -5.46 5.51
CA PRO A 163 17.50 -5.40 6.15
C PRO A 163 16.41 -5.95 5.24
N LEU A 164 15.56 -6.81 5.80
CA LEU A 164 14.56 -7.57 5.05
C LEU A 164 13.21 -7.48 5.76
N LEU A 165 12.14 -7.27 4.99
CA LEU A 165 10.76 -7.38 5.43
C LEU A 165 10.12 -8.61 4.79
N THR A 166 9.83 -9.62 5.61
CA THR A 166 9.15 -10.83 5.16
C THR A 166 7.67 -10.75 5.50
N LEU A 167 6.82 -10.80 4.48
CA LEU A 167 5.37 -10.77 4.60
C LEU A 167 4.79 -12.13 4.25
N LYS A 168 3.94 -12.66 5.13
CA LYS A 168 3.02 -13.73 4.78
C LYS A 168 1.67 -13.10 4.49
N ILE A 169 1.24 -13.18 3.24
CA ILE A 169 -0.03 -12.60 2.79
C ILE A 169 -0.99 -13.71 2.39
N ASP A 170 -2.25 -13.53 2.76
CA ASP A 170 -3.32 -14.08 1.95
C ASP A 170 -3.52 -13.09 0.82
N ARG A 171 -3.15 -13.51 -0.39
CA ARG A 171 -3.72 -12.86 -1.58
C ARG A 171 -5.24 -12.88 -1.39
N PRO A 172 -5.96 -11.82 -1.80
CA PRO A 172 -7.40 -11.94 -1.91
C PRO A 172 -7.67 -13.28 -2.62
N LYS A 173 -8.58 -14.09 -2.06
CA LYS A 173 -9.04 -15.27 -2.81
C LYS A 173 -9.35 -14.74 -4.20
N GLY A 174 -8.75 -15.32 -5.24
CA GLY A 174 -8.95 -14.87 -6.61
C GLY A 174 -10.44 -14.65 -6.86
N CYS A 175 -10.75 -13.71 -7.76
CA CYS A 175 -12.09 -13.16 -7.94
C CYS A 175 -13.17 -14.19 -7.69
N GLN A 176 -14.03 -13.88 -6.74
CA GLN A 176 -15.18 -14.73 -6.49
C GLN A 176 -16.13 -14.55 -7.68
N VAL A 177 -17.01 -15.51 -7.94
CA VAL A 177 -18.17 -15.24 -8.78
C VAL A 177 -18.93 -14.10 -8.10
N GLU A 178 -18.79 -12.88 -8.63
CA GLU A 178 -19.48 -11.72 -8.10
C GLU A 178 -20.84 -11.62 -8.79
N ASN A 179 -21.90 -11.66 -7.97
CA ASN A 179 -23.23 -11.21 -8.32
C ASN A 179 -23.46 -9.92 -7.52
N ILE A 180 -22.92 -8.81 -8.02
CA ILE A 180 -23.04 -7.51 -7.35
C ILE A 180 -24.15 -6.74 -8.03
N GLU A 181 -25.11 -6.27 -7.24
CA GLU A 181 -26.12 -5.31 -7.65
C GLU A 181 -25.76 -3.92 -7.08
N GLU A 182 -25.89 -2.89 -7.92
CA GLU A 182 -25.88 -1.49 -7.48
C GLU A 182 -27.05 -0.71 -8.08
N ILE A 183 -27.57 0.26 -7.33
CA ILE A 183 -28.61 1.16 -7.79
C ILE A 183 -27.97 2.51 -8.10
N VAL A 184 -27.99 2.90 -9.37
CA VAL A 184 -27.47 4.18 -9.86
C VAL A 184 -28.64 5.16 -10.03
N LYS A 185 -28.47 6.37 -9.49
CA LYS A 185 -29.38 7.49 -9.73
C LYS A 185 -28.84 8.34 -10.88
N VAL A 186 -29.44 8.19 -12.05
CA VAL A 186 -29.10 8.92 -13.27
C VAL A 186 -29.60 10.35 -13.17
N LEU A 187 -28.70 11.31 -13.38
CA LEU A 187 -28.96 12.74 -13.33
C LEU A 187 -29.01 13.34 -14.74
N PRO A 188 -29.42 14.62 -14.91
CA PRO A 188 -29.33 15.30 -16.19
C PRO A 188 -27.89 15.44 -16.72
N SER A 189 -26.91 15.49 -15.82
CA SER A 189 -25.48 15.38 -16.15
C SER A 189 -25.05 13.92 -16.25
N GLU A 190 -23.88 13.68 -16.84
CA GLU A 190 -23.29 12.35 -16.87
C GLU A 190 -23.17 11.75 -15.46
N THR A 191 -23.55 10.49 -15.36
CA THR A 191 -23.46 9.69 -14.15
C THR A 191 -22.82 8.36 -14.48
N PHE A 192 -22.16 7.75 -13.50
CA PHE A 192 -21.38 6.53 -13.72
C PHE A 192 -21.78 5.47 -12.69
N SER A 193 -21.74 4.19 -13.10
CA SER A 193 -21.70 3.10 -12.13
C SER A 193 -20.37 3.11 -11.38
N THR A 194 -20.29 2.33 -10.31
CA THR A 194 -19.01 2.03 -9.67
C THR A 194 -18.05 1.40 -10.69
N THR A 195 -16.80 1.86 -10.71
CA THR A 195 -15.73 1.21 -11.48
C THR A 195 -15.43 -0.17 -10.89
N ARG A 196 -15.41 -1.20 -11.76
CA ARG A 196 -15.16 -2.59 -11.36
C ARG A 196 -13.88 -3.11 -12.00
N GLU A 197 -13.03 -3.74 -11.21
CA GLU A 197 -11.89 -4.51 -11.73
C GLU A 197 -12.41 -5.87 -12.23
N VAL A 198 -12.21 -6.16 -13.52
CA VAL A 198 -12.78 -7.33 -14.21
C VAL A 198 -11.72 -8.26 -14.81
N TRP A 199 -10.44 -7.94 -14.62
CA TRP A 199 -9.27 -8.67 -15.15
C TRP A 199 -9.27 -10.19 -14.89
N CYS A 200 -9.97 -10.60 -13.85
CA CYS A 200 -9.99 -11.96 -13.35
C CYS A 200 -11.18 -12.79 -13.83
N TYR A 201 -12.10 -12.22 -14.60
CA TYR A 201 -13.18 -12.95 -15.25
C TYR A 201 -12.72 -13.38 -16.64
N SER A 202 -12.86 -14.67 -16.97
CA SER A 202 -12.69 -15.13 -18.35
C SER A 202 -13.82 -14.60 -19.24
N VAL A 203 -15.01 -14.45 -18.67
CA VAL A 203 -16.18 -13.81 -19.28
C VAL A 203 -16.98 -13.10 -18.19
N PHE A 204 -17.45 -11.89 -18.46
CA PHE A 204 -18.40 -11.20 -17.60
C PHE A 204 -19.48 -10.48 -18.41
N SER A 205 -20.57 -10.09 -17.75
CA SER A 205 -21.66 -9.32 -18.34
C SER A 205 -22.19 -8.30 -17.34
N LEU A 206 -22.60 -7.14 -17.86
CA LEU A 206 -23.30 -6.12 -17.11
C LEU A 206 -24.77 -6.14 -17.52
N ILE A 207 -25.66 -6.47 -16.57
CA ILE A 207 -27.10 -6.50 -16.78
C ILE A 207 -27.67 -5.22 -16.18
N VAL A 208 -28.39 -4.44 -16.99
CA VAL A 208 -28.86 -3.11 -16.61
C VAL A 208 -30.38 -3.08 -16.73
N LYS A 209 -31.08 -2.65 -15.67
CA LYS A 209 -32.53 -2.51 -15.65
C LYS A 209 -32.93 -1.06 -15.36
N ASN A 210 -33.66 -0.44 -16.28
CA ASN A 210 -34.26 0.87 -16.04
C ASN A 210 -35.47 0.72 -15.14
N MET A 211 -35.40 1.24 -13.91
CA MET A 211 -36.50 1.18 -12.94
C MET A 211 -37.41 2.42 -12.99
N GLY A 212 -37.09 3.41 -13.80
CA GLY A 212 -37.88 4.63 -13.94
C GLY A 212 -38.91 4.59 -15.06
N PHE A 213 -39.48 5.77 -15.30
CA PHE A 213 -40.52 6.03 -16.31
C PHE A 213 -39.98 6.77 -17.54
N SER A 214 -38.67 6.98 -17.60
CA SER A 214 -38.00 7.79 -18.62
C SER A 214 -36.86 7.00 -19.26
N PRO A 215 -36.64 7.16 -20.58
CA PRO A 215 -35.54 6.49 -21.28
C PRO A 215 -34.17 7.00 -20.82
N VAL A 216 -33.22 6.07 -20.70
CA VAL A 216 -31.83 6.34 -20.28
C VAL A 216 -30.88 5.89 -21.38
N MET A 217 -29.88 6.70 -21.69
CA MET A 217 -28.77 6.32 -22.55
C MET A 217 -27.66 5.68 -21.72
N ILE A 218 -27.17 4.53 -22.18
CA ILE A 218 -26.13 3.74 -21.54
C ILE A 218 -24.97 3.52 -22.50
N THR A 219 -23.75 3.75 -22.02
CA THR A 219 -22.51 3.49 -22.76
C THR A 219 -21.57 2.70 -21.86
N LEU A 220 -21.03 1.59 -22.37
CA LEU A 220 -20.02 0.81 -21.67
C LEU A 220 -18.69 1.53 -21.76
N GLN A 221 -17.91 1.53 -20.69
CA GLN A 221 -16.62 2.20 -20.63
C GLN A 221 -15.57 1.28 -20.02
N ASP A 222 -14.39 1.29 -20.63
CA ASP A 222 -13.29 0.39 -20.28
C ASP A 222 -11.99 1.15 -20.06
N SER A 223 -11.13 0.61 -19.19
CA SER A 223 -9.88 1.26 -18.79
C SER A 223 -8.81 0.26 -18.35
N ALA A 224 -7.55 0.57 -18.67
CA ALA A 224 -6.40 -0.21 -18.21
C ALA A 224 -5.96 0.16 -16.77
N ASP A 225 -6.18 1.41 -16.36
CA ASP A 225 -5.67 1.98 -15.11
C ASP A 225 -6.77 2.42 -14.13
N GLY A 226 -8.03 2.42 -14.56
CA GLY A 226 -9.18 2.84 -13.77
C GLY A 226 -9.35 4.36 -13.69
N ILE A 227 -8.57 5.11 -14.47
CA ILE A 227 -8.58 6.59 -14.54
C ILE A 227 -9.02 7.02 -15.94
N ASP A 228 -8.34 6.53 -16.97
CA ASP A 228 -8.59 6.89 -18.36
C ASP A 228 -9.55 5.87 -19.00
N PHE A 229 -10.77 6.30 -19.28
CA PHE A 229 -11.82 5.45 -19.84
C PHE A 229 -12.11 5.73 -21.30
N ILE A 230 -12.27 4.67 -22.08
CA ILE A 230 -12.72 4.72 -23.46
C ILE A 230 -14.16 4.20 -23.57
N ASP A 231 -14.98 4.85 -24.39
CA ASP A 231 -16.33 4.38 -24.68
C ASP A 231 -16.27 3.14 -25.58
N GLU A 232 -16.95 2.07 -25.17
CA GLU A 232 -17.06 0.84 -25.91
C GLU A 232 -18.40 0.74 -26.66
N GLY A 233 -18.32 0.77 -27.99
CA GLY A 233 -19.47 0.59 -28.87
C GLY A 233 -20.45 1.78 -28.86
N PRO A 234 -21.59 1.66 -29.56
CA PRO A 234 -22.57 2.73 -29.62
C PRO A 234 -23.33 2.85 -28.31
N THR A 235 -23.61 4.09 -27.92
CA THR A 235 -24.56 4.39 -26.85
C THR A 235 -25.91 3.75 -27.15
N CYS A 236 -26.46 3.05 -26.18
CA CYS A 236 -27.72 2.33 -26.29
C CYS A 236 -28.81 3.04 -25.50
N THR A 237 -30.00 3.20 -26.09
CA THR A 237 -31.17 3.70 -25.36
C THR A 237 -31.87 2.54 -24.65
N LEU A 238 -32.09 2.69 -23.35
CA LEU A 238 -32.79 1.75 -22.47
C LEU A 238 -34.14 2.35 -22.06
N GLN A 239 -35.22 1.78 -22.60
CA GLN A 239 -36.60 2.22 -22.36
C GLN A 239 -37.04 1.96 -20.92
N PRO A 240 -38.11 2.62 -20.44
CA PRO A 240 -38.69 2.35 -19.12
C PRO A 240 -38.97 0.86 -18.89
N GLN A 241 -38.63 0.35 -17.71
CA GLN A 241 -38.77 -1.06 -17.32
C GLN A 241 -37.98 -2.08 -18.17
N GLN A 242 -37.19 -1.61 -19.14
CA GLN A 242 -36.39 -2.49 -19.98
C GLN A 242 -35.15 -2.99 -19.24
N THR A 243 -34.78 -4.23 -19.53
CA THR A 243 -33.50 -4.82 -19.15
C THR A 243 -32.64 -5.07 -20.38
N LYS A 244 -31.33 -4.79 -20.28
CA LYS A 244 -30.36 -5.06 -21.33
C LYS A 244 -29.10 -5.70 -20.75
N ILE A 245 -28.53 -6.63 -21.49
CA ILE A 245 -27.26 -7.26 -21.17
C ILE A 245 -26.19 -6.62 -22.06
N LEU A 246 -25.11 -6.17 -21.45
CA LEU A 246 -23.93 -5.61 -22.09
C LEU A 246 -22.77 -6.57 -21.88
N VAL A 247 -22.07 -6.85 -22.96
CA VAL A 247 -20.87 -7.68 -22.99
C VAL A 247 -19.76 -6.91 -23.67
N ASN A 248 -18.57 -6.97 -23.11
CA ASN A 248 -17.41 -6.30 -23.66
C ASN A 248 -16.94 -7.02 -24.93
N ARG A 249 -16.45 -6.25 -25.89
CA ARG A 249 -15.78 -6.69 -27.13
C ARG A 249 -14.27 -6.80 -26.94
N PHE A 250 -13.68 -6.04 -26.02
CA PHE A 250 -12.26 -6.14 -25.68
C PHE A 250 -12.01 -6.20 -24.18
N PHE A 251 -10.94 -6.88 -23.77
CA PHE A 251 -10.62 -7.10 -22.36
C PHE A 251 -9.69 -6.02 -21.84
N THR A 252 -10.16 -5.26 -20.87
CA THR A 252 -9.34 -4.33 -20.07
C THR A 252 -9.44 -4.67 -18.59
N ARG A 253 -8.63 -4.00 -17.75
CA ARG A 253 -8.58 -4.30 -16.32
C ARG A 253 -9.81 -3.80 -15.57
N PHE A 254 -10.37 -2.67 -16.00
CA PHE A 254 -11.48 -2.00 -15.34
C PHE A 254 -12.61 -1.70 -16.31
N THR A 255 -13.85 -1.81 -15.83
CA THR A 255 -15.05 -1.46 -16.60
C THR A 255 -16.04 -0.66 -15.74
N ARG A 256 -16.87 0.16 -16.39
CA ARG A 256 -18.01 0.87 -15.78
C ARG A 256 -19.06 1.20 -16.83
N LEU A 257 -20.23 1.66 -16.38
CA LEU A 257 -21.28 2.19 -17.24
C LEU A 257 -21.39 3.70 -17.08
N LYS A 258 -21.47 4.40 -18.21
CA LYS A 258 -21.84 5.82 -18.29
C LYS A 258 -23.32 5.93 -18.62
N PHE A 259 -24.02 6.80 -17.88
CA PHE A 259 -25.44 7.06 -18.00
C PHE A 259 -25.72 8.53 -18.29
N THR A 260 -26.67 8.76 -19.18
CA THR A 260 -27.27 10.08 -19.45
C THR A 260 -28.76 9.94 -19.69
N LEU A 261 -29.54 10.98 -19.42
CA LEU A 261 -30.97 10.98 -19.75
C LEU A 261 -31.14 11.16 -21.27
N ALA A 262 -32.04 10.39 -21.90
CA ALA A 262 -32.24 10.43 -23.35
C ALA A 262 -33.12 11.62 -23.83
N SER A 263 -33.57 12.47 -22.92
CA SER A 263 -34.48 13.59 -23.20
C SER A 263 -34.14 14.77 -22.28
N GLU A 264 -34.63 15.98 -22.58
CA GLU A 264 -34.48 17.19 -21.74
C GLU A 264 -35.17 17.11 -20.36
N GLN A 265 -35.50 15.91 -19.92
CA GLN A 265 -36.16 15.67 -18.65
C GLN A 265 -35.19 15.97 -17.50
N LYS A 266 -35.68 16.71 -16.50
CA LYS A 266 -34.89 17.13 -15.33
C LYS A 266 -34.96 16.14 -14.16
N ASN A 267 -35.86 15.16 -14.23
CA ASN A 267 -36.13 14.25 -13.13
C ASN A 267 -35.15 13.08 -13.13
N PRO A 268 -34.48 12.80 -12.00
CA PRO A 268 -33.57 11.67 -11.90
C PRO A 268 -34.25 10.32 -12.10
N VAL A 269 -33.55 9.39 -12.76
CA VAL A 269 -34.02 8.02 -13.01
C VAL A 269 -33.19 7.03 -12.20
N LYS A 270 -33.82 6.00 -11.63
CA LYS A 270 -33.09 4.90 -10.98
C LYS A 270 -32.85 3.77 -11.98
N VAL A 271 -31.63 3.27 -12.00
CA VAL A 271 -31.21 2.13 -12.81
C VAL A 271 -30.54 1.13 -11.89
N SER A 272 -30.88 -0.15 -12.00
CA SER A 272 -30.16 -1.24 -11.33
C SER A 272 -29.12 -1.82 -12.29
N VAL A 273 -27.90 -2.03 -11.81
CA VAL A 273 -26.77 -2.59 -12.56
C VAL A 273 -26.31 -3.84 -11.82
N PHE A 274 -26.26 -4.95 -12.54
CA PHE A 274 -25.74 -6.22 -12.04
C PHE A 274 -24.49 -6.60 -12.82
N LEU A 275 -23.40 -6.88 -12.11
CA LEU A 275 -22.24 -7.54 -12.67
C LEU A 275 -22.37 -9.05 -12.43
N GLN A 276 -22.22 -9.83 -13.50
CA GLN A 276 -22.12 -11.28 -13.43
C GLN A 276 -20.83 -11.73 -14.11
N GLY A 277 -19.88 -12.23 -13.32
CA GLY A 277 -18.57 -12.69 -13.80
C GLY A 277 -18.35 -14.19 -13.60
N ARG A 278 -17.70 -14.84 -14.57
CA ARG A 278 -17.24 -16.24 -14.48
C ARG A 278 -15.71 -16.28 -14.60
N ILE A 279 -15.10 -17.15 -13.79
CA ILE A 279 -13.67 -17.47 -13.82
C ILE A 279 -13.43 -18.55 -14.87
#